data_AF-A0A7V8NR88-F1
#
_entry.id   AF-A0A7V8NR88-F1
#
_cell.length_a   1.000
_cell.length_b   1.000
_cell.length_c   1.000
_cell.angle_alpha   90.00
_cell.angle_beta   90.00
_cell.angle_gamma   90.00
#
_symmetry.space_group_name_H-M   'P 1'
#
loop_
_entity.id
_entity.type
_entity.pdbx_description
1 polymer ?
#
loop_
_entity_poly.entity_id
_entity_poly.type
_entity_poly.pdbx_seq_one_letter_code
_entity_poly.pdbx_strand_id
1 'polypeptide(L)' 'MSAERITTLRQAMQSAQSSHLSPSKVAKLKGMAPSLEQDAATAKSAADATRLRALAEILKHPSA' A
#
# COMPACT_ATOMS: atom_id res chain seq x y z
N MET A 1 -0.61 -15.80 1.22
CA MET A 1 -1.20 -14.45 1.09
C MET A 1 -1.28 -14.11 -0.39
N SER A 2 -2.46 -14.40 -0.95
CA SER A 2 -2.68 -14.71 -2.36
C SER A 2 -2.83 -13.45 -3.20
N ALA A 3 -2.33 -13.52 -4.43
CA ALA A 3 -2.25 -12.42 -5.40
C ALA A 3 -3.54 -11.58 -5.53
N GLU A 4 -4.71 -12.18 -5.27
CA GLU A 4 -6.01 -11.50 -5.23
C GLU A 4 -6.02 -10.24 -4.38
N ARG A 5 -5.42 -10.25 -3.17
CA ARG A 5 -5.40 -9.07 -2.30
C ARG A 5 -4.56 -7.93 -2.89
N ILE A 6 -3.50 -8.28 -3.62
CA ILE A 6 -2.64 -7.31 -4.31
C ILE A 6 -3.38 -6.74 -5.52
N THR A 7 -4.11 -7.58 -6.26
CA THR A 7 -4.94 -7.16 -7.39
C THR A 7 -6.07 -6.23 -6.93
N THR A 8 -6.77 -6.60 -5.85
CA THR A 8 -7.82 -5.77 -5.25
C THR A 8 -7.26 -4.43 -4.79
N LEU A 9 -6.06 -4.41 -4.20
CA LEU A 9 -5.45 -3.15 -3.79
C LEU A 9 -5.03 -2.30 -4.99
N ARG A 10 -4.42 -2.89 -6.02
CA ARG A 10 -4.08 -2.16 -7.26
C ARG A 10 -5.33 -1.58 -7.92
N GLN A 11 -6.40 -2.37 -8.01
CA GLN A 11 -7.69 -1.89 -8.52
C GLN A 11 -8.27 -0.79 -7.64
N ALA A 12 -8.20 -0.92 -6.31
CA ALA A 12 -8.64 0.14 -5.41
C ALA A 12 -7.83 1.43 -5.60
N MET A 13 -6.51 1.34 -5.77
CA MET A 13 -5.64 2.48 -6.07
C MET A 13 -5.97 3.12 -7.42
N GLN A 14 -6.17 2.30 -8.45
CA GLN A 14 -6.45 2.75 -9.82
C GLN A 14 -7.86 3.37 -9.94
N SER A 15 -8.86 2.75 -9.31
CA SER A 15 -10.21 3.31 -9.16
C SER A 15 -10.17 4.60 -8.36
N ALA A 16 -9.40 4.65 -7.28
CA ALA A 16 -9.26 5.86 -6.48
C ALA A 16 -8.57 6.99 -7.29
N GLN A 17 -7.54 6.69 -8.09
CA GLN A 17 -6.90 7.67 -8.99
C GLN A 17 -7.88 8.18 -10.06
N SER A 18 -8.62 7.28 -10.71
CA SER A 18 -9.64 7.64 -11.72
C SER A 18 -10.81 8.44 -11.14
N SER A 19 -11.11 8.26 -9.85
CA SER A 19 -12.26 8.87 -9.17
C SER A 19 -11.94 10.23 -8.55
N HIS A 20 -10.89 10.94 -9.01
CA HIS A 20 -10.44 12.18 -8.37
C HIS A 20 -10.06 11.91 -6.91
N LEU A 21 -9.03 11.06 -6.68
CA LEU A 21 -8.43 10.88 -5.35
C LEU A 21 -8.07 12.26 -4.81
N SER A 22 -8.88 12.78 -3.90
CA SER A 22 -8.62 14.08 -3.32
C SER A 22 -7.21 14.05 -2.71
N PRO A 23 -6.41 15.11 -2.85
CA PRO A 23 -5.03 15.15 -2.35
C PRO A 23 -4.93 14.68 -0.89
N SER A 24 -5.97 14.94 -0.09
CA SER A 24 -6.12 14.48 1.29
C SER A 24 -6.17 12.94 1.46
N LYS A 25 -6.83 12.22 0.54
CA LYS A 25 -6.86 10.76 0.55
C LYS A 25 -5.53 10.16 0.09
N VAL A 26 -4.85 10.80 -0.87
CA VAL A 26 -3.47 10.44 -1.25
C VAL A 26 -2.51 10.67 -0.08
N ALA A 27 -2.65 11.79 0.62
CA ALA A 27 -1.87 12.08 1.81
C ALA A 27 -2.13 11.07 2.94
N LYS A 28 -3.39 10.64 3.13
CA LYS A 28 -3.74 9.59 4.10
C LYS A 28 -3.10 8.25 3.73
N LEU A 29 -3.11 7.88 2.45
CA LEU A 29 -2.45 6.66 1.95
C LEU A 29 -0.93 6.72 2.12
N LYS A 30 -0.30 7.85 1.78
CA LYS A 30 1.13 8.10 2.05
C LYS A 30 1.45 7.99 3.56
N GLY A 31 0.57 8.52 4.40
CA GLY A 31 0.69 8.46 5.86
C GLY A 31 0.58 7.06 6.46
N MET A 32 0.08 6.07 5.71
CA MET A 32 0.05 4.66 6.15
C MET A 32 1.35 3.91 5.86
N ALA A 33 2.22 4.45 5.01
CA ALA A 33 3.48 3.79 4.66
C ALA A 33 4.38 3.50 5.89
N PRO A 34 4.57 4.42 6.86
CA PRO A 34 5.37 4.14 8.05
C PRO A 34 4.78 3.01 8.91
N SER A 35 3.45 2.96 9.05
CA SER A 35 2.77 1.88 9.79
C SER A 35 2.94 0.53 9.10
N LEU A 36 2.88 0.50 7.76
CA LEU A 36 3.13 -0.72 6.97
C LEU A 36 4.59 -1.21 7.10
N GLU A 37 5.56 -0.31 7.25
CA GLU A 37 6.95 -0.69 7.53
C GLU A 37 7.13 -1.28 8.92
N GLN A 38 6.43 -0.72 9.92
CA GLN A 38 6.42 -1.25 11.28
C GLN A 38 5.74 -2.63 11.34
N ASP A 39 4.62 -2.79 10.64
CA ASP A 39 3.94 -4.08 10.51
C ASP A 39 4.83 -5.09 9.77
N ALA A 40 5.59 -4.65 8.77
CA ALA A 40 6.56 -5.49 8.09
C ALA A 40 7.72 -5.93 8.98
N ALA A 41 8.17 -5.05 9.88
CA ALA A 41 9.25 -5.35 10.83
C ALA A 41 8.80 -6.33 11.92
N THR A 42 7.51 -6.33 12.27
CA THR A 42 6.92 -7.20 13.29
C THR A 42 6.22 -8.44 12.70
N ALA A 43 6.17 -8.56 11.37
CA ALA A 43 5.54 -9.67 10.68
C ALA A 43 6.21 -11.01 11.00
N LYS A 44 5.41 -11.97 11.45
CA LYS A 44 5.84 -13.32 11.83
C LYS A 44 6.38 -14.15 10.65
N SER A 45 6.01 -13.78 9.43
CA SER A 45 6.40 -14.47 8.20
C SER A 45 7.23 -13.54 7.32
N ALA A 46 8.38 -14.02 6.85
CA ALA A 46 9.24 -13.30 5.92
C ALA A 46 8.47 -12.89 4.64
N ALA A 47 7.56 -13.74 4.17
CA ALA A 47 6.76 -13.44 2.99
C ALA A 47 5.77 -12.28 3.24
N ASP A 48 5.28 -12.13 4.47
CA ASP A 48 4.35 -11.05 4.81
C ASP A 48 5.12 -9.74 5.08
N ALA A 49 6.29 -9.83 5.69
CA ALA A 49 7.23 -8.70 5.78
C ALA A 49 7.56 -8.13 4.38
N THR A 50 7.87 -8.99 3.40
CA THR A 50 8.16 -8.57 2.03
C THR A 50 6.96 -7.89 1.37
N ARG A 51 5.74 -8.42 1.54
CA ARG A 51 4.52 -7.83 0.98
C ARG A 51 4.24 -6.45 1.58
N LEU A 52 4.35 -6.33 2.90
CA LEU A 52 4.09 -5.08 3.62
C LEU A 52 5.13 -4.00 3.28
N ARG A 53 6.41 -4.38 3.11
CA ARG A 53 7.44 -3.46 2.59
C ARG A 53 7.13 -3.01 1.16
N ALA A 54 6.78 -3.93 0.27
CA ALA A 54 6.42 -3.57 -1.11
C ALA A 54 5.21 -2.61 -1.15
N LEU A 55 4.25 -2.79 -0.24
CA LEU A 55 3.10 -1.89 -0.08
C LEU A 55 3.52 -0.51 0.43
N ALA A 56 4.37 -0.44 1.44
CA ALA A 56 4.90 0.82 1.94
C ALA A 56 5.65 1.59 0.85
N GLU A 57 6.45 0.89 0.04
CA GLU A 57 7.20 1.50 -1.07
C GLU A 57 6.28 2.06 -2.17
N ILE A 58 5.23 1.32 -2.55
CA ILE A 58 4.20 1.81 -3.50
C ILE A 58 3.48 3.04 -2.95
N LEU A 59 3.31 3.16 -1.63
CA LEU A 59 2.67 4.31 -1.00
C LEU A 59 3.60 5.50 -0.81
N LYS A 60 4.90 5.28 -0.59
CA LYS A 60 5.94 6.33 -0.55
C LYS A 60 6.17 6.92 -1.94
N HIS A 61 6.20 6.05 -2.93
CA HIS A 61 6.36 6.38 -4.34
C HIS A 61 5.13 5.90 -5.11
N PRO A 62 3.96 6.56 -4.93
CA PRO A 62 2.82 6.29 -5.78
C PRO A 62 3.22 6.81 -7.16
N SER A 63 3.72 5.90 -8.00
CA SER A 63 4.08 6.19 -9.38
C SER A 63 2.89 6.89 -10.01
N ALA A 64 3.19 8.10 -10.49
CA ALA A 64 2.28 9.03 -11.13
C ALA A 64 1.54 8.41 -12.32
#